data_AF-A0A9W6T2A5-F1
#
_entry.id   AF-A0A9W6T2A5-F1
#
_cell.length_a   1.000
_cell.length_b   1.000
_cell.length_c   1.000
_cell.angle_alpha   90.00
_cell.angle_beta   90.00
_cell.angle_gamma   90.00
#
_symmetry.space_group_name_H-M   'P 1'
#
loop_
_entity.id
_entity.type
_entity.pdbx_description
1 polymer ?
#
loop_
_entity_poly.entity_id
_entity_poly.type
_entity_poly.pdbx_seq_one_letter_code
_entity_poly.pdbx_strand_id
1 'polypeptide(L)'
;MLTNLRVWCQLRDLVRVSESKIKNNIQSSNLLLYPERLVGLLKILISDDSCIIEGEDYFKDLVIVEEVKDHGLSYHKLVHLVYIKHIIQSLITIFAKIDKYGDMYGNSTCSIFDLFDNDFNEKYIPSDLVNALDNLYEMFEGKKGYGKIIYVMLIKLVTPFLRKVAIYSFVRYATVNKLPSLELRLEADKICSLLNLPFLNEIVNSFLQDPSIIDGLYNRGGNSGFANKSQVKEILSNNRVGYPNKVELVELPQNLHSFFKIYNEHRNKKTGDPGICLFCGAIVELQTHSYGNKLGACNMHCTWECMNGYGMFLLPRANAVLILYKDKGSFFESPYIDDHGECDEDGKRGHDLHLSKYKYEDLIKNFWLQHNIPNQIARKLDPLGDIGGWSTL
;
A
#
# COMPACT_ATOMS: atom_id res chain seq x y z
N MET A 1 -2.87 18.71 -13.02
CA MET A 1 -2.98 17.23 -12.93
C MET A 1 -4.36 16.74 -13.37
N LEU A 2 -5.47 17.21 -12.78
CA LEU A 2 -6.84 16.78 -13.17
C LEU A 2 -7.21 17.12 -14.62
N THR A 3 -6.74 18.25 -15.15
CA THR A 3 -6.89 18.63 -16.56
C THR A 3 -6.26 17.61 -17.50
N ASN A 4 -5.04 17.16 -17.21
CA ASN A 4 -4.36 16.13 -18.00
C ASN A 4 -5.12 14.79 -17.93
N LEU A 5 -5.60 14.38 -16.76
CA LEU A 5 -6.39 13.14 -16.62
C LEU A 5 -7.66 13.16 -17.46
N ARG A 6 -8.33 14.33 -17.56
CA ARG A 6 -9.51 14.49 -18.40
C ARG A 6 -9.19 14.35 -19.89
N VAL A 7 -8.09 14.95 -20.34
CA VAL A 7 -7.59 14.79 -21.72
C VAL A 7 -7.27 13.33 -22.02
N TRP A 8 -6.62 12.61 -21.09
CA TRP A 8 -6.34 11.19 -21.25
C TRP A 8 -7.62 10.33 -21.31
N CYS A 9 -8.64 10.64 -20.50
CA CYS A 9 -9.93 9.96 -20.58
C CYS A 9 -10.60 10.21 -21.95
N GLN A 10 -10.59 11.45 -22.43
CA GLN A 10 -11.13 11.79 -23.76
C GLN A 10 -10.38 11.07 -24.88
N LEU A 11 -9.04 11.02 -24.82
CA LEU A 11 -8.22 10.30 -25.80
C LEU A 11 -8.55 8.80 -25.81
N ARG A 12 -8.68 8.18 -24.64
CA ARG A 12 -9.09 6.78 -24.51
C ARG A 12 -10.46 6.54 -25.15
N ASP A 13 -11.43 7.40 -24.86
CA ASP A 13 -12.78 7.27 -25.40
C ASP A 13 -12.80 7.44 -26.92
N LEU A 14 -11.95 8.32 -27.48
CA LEU A 14 -11.75 8.46 -28.93
C LEU A 14 -11.14 7.20 -29.57
N VAL A 15 -10.11 6.62 -28.95
CA VAL A 15 -9.47 5.38 -29.46
C VAL A 15 -10.51 4.25 -29.55
N ARG A 16 -11.36 4.10 -28.54
CA ARG A 16 -12.42 3.08 -28.51
C ARG A 16 -13.44 3.24 -29.63
N VAL A 17 -13.87 4.49 -29.90
CA VAL A 17 -14.78 4.81 -31.02
C VAL A 17 -14.12 4.52 -32.38
N SER A 18 -12.79 4.67 -32.47
CA SER A 18 -12.07 4.32 -33.69
C SER A 18 -12.00 2.81 -33.91
N GLU A 19 -11.73 2.02 -32.85
CA GLU A 19 -11.67 0.55 -32.92
C GLU A 19 -13.01 -0.09 -33.30
N SER A 20 -14.14 0.51 -32.92
CA SER A 20 -15.47 -0.02 -33.28
C SER A 20 -15.84 0.19 -34.76
N LYS A 21 -15.20 1.14 -35.47
CA LYS A 21 -15.50 1.46 -36.88
C LYS A 21 -14.64 0.71 -37.90
N ILE A 22 -13.56 0.04 -37.50
CA ILE A 22 -12.64 -0.67 -38.42
C ILE A 22 -13.25 -2.03 -38.79
N LYS A 23 -14.24 -2.03 -39.69
CA LYS A 23 -14.75 -3.29 -40.25
C LYS A 23 -15.35 -3.17 -41.64
N ASN A 24 -14.72 -2.38 -42.52
CA ASN A 24 -15.14 -2.39 -43.93
C ASN A 24 -14.16 -3.02 -44.91
N ASN A 25 -12.88 -3.31 -44.58
CA ASN A 25 -11.99 -3.82 -45.65
C ASN A 25 -10.75 -4.64 -45.28
N ILE A 26 -10.56 -5.14 -44.05
CA ILE A 26 -9.39 -5.97 -43.77
C ILE A 26 -9.80 -7.22 -43.00
N GLN A 27 -9.84 -8.35 -43.72
CA GLN A 27 -9.70 -9.67 -43.15
C GLN A 27 -8.30 -9.76 -42.51
N SER A 28 -8.17 -9.49 -41.22
CA SER A 28 -6.94 -9.82 -40.50
C SER A 28 -7.15 -9.98 -39.00
N SER A 29 -6.69 -11.13 -38.50
CA SER A 29 -6.29 -11.50 -37.13
C SER A 29 -7.38 -11.96 -36.15
N ASN A 30 -7.03 -13.00 -35.38
CA ASN A 30 -7.76 -13.64 -34.28
C ASN A 30 -8.01 -12.71 -33.06
N LEU A 31 -8.14 -11.40 -33.26
CA LEU A 31 -8.29 -10.42 -32.20
C LEU A 31 -9.77 -10.02 -32.05
N LEU A 32 -10.27 -10.10 -30.82
CA LEU A 32 -11.63 -9.69 -30.47
C LEU A 32 -11.81 -8.19 -30.70
N LEU A 33 -12.96 -7.81 -31.27
CA LEU A 33 -13.35 -6.41 -31.43
C LEU A 33 -13.63 -5.76 -30.07
N TYR A 34 -13.59 -4.42 -30.03
CA TYR A 34 -13.87 -3.67 -28.79
C TYR A 34 -15.21 -4.06 -28.12
N PRO A 35 -16.35 -4.21 -28.85
CA PRO A 35 -17.61 -4.64 -28.23
C PRO A 35 -17.55 -6.08 -27.68
N GLU A 36 -16.86 -6.99 -28.35
CA GLU A 36 -16.68 -8.38 -27.91
C GLU A 36 -15.84 -8.43 -26.62
N ARG A 37 -14.77 -7.61 -26.56
CA ARG A 37 -13.94 -7.43 -25.36
C ARG A 37 -14.74 -6.83 -24.22
N LEU A 38 -15.59 -5.83 -24.48
CA LEU A 38 -16.43 -5.20 -23.46
C LEU A 38 -17.43 -6.18 -22.85
N VAL A 39 -18.08 -7.01 -23.67
CA VAL A 39 -18.98 -8.08 -23.19
C VAL A 39 -18.22 -9.09 -22.33
N GLY A 40 -17.02 -9.49 -22.76
CA GLY A 40 -16.13 -10.35 -21.98
C GLY A 40 -15.80 -9.75 -20.60
N LEU A 41 -15.41 -8.47 -20.57
CA LEU A 41 -15.12 -7.75 -19.33
C LEU A 41 -16.32 -7.65 -18.40
N LEU A 42 -17.52 -7.33 -18.93
CA LEU A 42 -18.74 -7.27 -18.13
C LEU A 42 -19.10 -8.64 -17.53
N LYS A 43 -18.92 -9.72 -18.29
CA LYS A 43 -19.11 -11.08 -17.80
C LYS A 43 -18.15 -11.40 -16.66
N ILE A 44 -16.88 -11.06 -16.81
CA ILE A 44 -15.85 -11.25 -15.78
C ILE A 44 -16.23 -10.48 -14.51
N LEU A 45 -16.57 -9.19 -14.65
CA LEU A 45 -16.91 -8.32 -13.53
C LEU A 45 -18.15 -8.81 -12.74
N ILE A 46 -19.17 -9.28 -13.45
CA ILE A 46 -20.47 -9.65 -12.86
C ILE A 46 -20.44 -11.07 -12.29
N SER A 47 -19.87 -12.02 -13.02
CA SER A 47 -20.06 -13.46 -12.75
C SER A 47 -18.78 -14.19 -12.34
N ASP A 48 -17.61 -13.62 -12.60
CA ASP A 48 -16.36 -14.29 -12.28
C ASP A 48 -15.91 -13.96 -10.86
N ASP A 49 -15.69 -15.02 -10.11
CA ASP A 49 -15.28 -15.00 -8.72
C ASP A 49 -13.79 -15.31 -8.58
N SER A 50 -13.16 -15.85 -9.62
CA SER A 50 -11.71 -16.10 -9.66
C SER A 50 -10.93 -14.81 -9.46
N CYS A 51 -11.35 -13.71 -10.08
CA CYS A 51 -10.71 -12.40 -9.97
C CYS A 51 -10.66 -11.88 -8.52
N ILE A 52 -11.67 -12.20 -7.70
CA ILE A 52 -11.68 -11.83 -6.27
C ILE A 52 -10.54 -12.55 -5.54
N ILE A 53 -10.32 -13.82 -5.88
CA ILE A 53 -9.32 -14.68 -5.23
C ILE A 53 -7.92 -14.34 -5.70
N GLU A 54 -7.75 -14.05 -6.99
CA GLU A 54 -6.47 -13.66 -7.60
C GLU A 54 -6.00 -12.26 -7.18
N GLY A 55 -6.87 -11.46 -6.57
CA GLY A 55 -6.52 -10.14 -6.05
C GLY A 55 -6.46 -9.07 -7.15
N GLU A 56 -7.37 -9.13 -8.12
CA GLU A 56 -7.44 -8.16 -9.22
C GLU A 56 -7.64 -6.72 -8.76
N ASP A 57 -7.14 -5.76 -9.54
CA ASP A 57 -7.34 -4.32 -9.27
C ASP A 57 -8.66 -3.85 -9.86
N TYR A 58 -9.72 -3.97 -9.07
CA TYR A 58 -11.06 -3.52 -9.42
C TYR A 58 -11.16 -2.05 -9.86
N PHE A 59 -10.25 -1.17 -9.42
CA PHE A 59 -10.22 0.20 -9.92
C PHE A 59 -9.75 0.25 -11.38
N LYS A 60 -8.77 -0.58 -11.76
CA LYS A 60 -8.32 -0.72 -13.15
C LYS A 60 -9.48 -1.21 -14.02
N ASP A 61 -10.25 -2.19 -13.55
CA ASP A 61 -11.43 -2.69 -14.28
C ASP A 61 -12.47 -1.60 -14.48
N LEU A 62 -12.75 -0.79 -13.46
CA LEU A 62 -13.67 0.36 -13.56
C LEU A 62 -13.21 1.40 -14.60
N VAL A 63 -11.90 1.61 -14.75
CA VAL A 63 -11.33 2.52 -15.76
C VAL A 63 -11.47 1.93 -17.17
N ILE A 64 -11.40 0.61 -17.30
CA ILE A 64 -11.49 -0.09 -18.60
C ILE A 64 -12.96 -0.25 -19.03
N VAL A 65 -13.86 -0.62 -18.12
CA VAL A 65 -15.27 -0.91 -18.44
C VAL A 65 -16.03 0.36 -18.84
N GLU A 66 -16.93 0.21 -19.82
CA GLU A 66 -17.82 1.27 -20.29
C GLU A 66 -19.26 1.06 -19.77
N GLU A 67 -20.01 2.14 -19.62
CA GLU A 67 -21.41 2.05 -19.23
C GLU A 67 -22.28 1.70 -20.44
N VAL A 68 -23.25 0.82 -20.25
CA VAL A 68 -24.20 0.43 -21.30
C VAL A 68 -25.58 0.91 -20.86
N LYS A 69 -25.85 2.20 -21.11
CA LYS A 69 -27.09 2.87 -20.65
C LYS A 69 -28.34 2.17 -21.17
N ASP A 70 -28.30 1.73 -22.41
CA ASP A 70 -29.43 1.09 -23.09
C ASP A 70 -29.84 -0.25 -22.47
N HIS A 71 -28.92 -0.91 -21.75
CA HIS A 71 -29.16 -2.18 -21.06
C HIS A 71 -29.23 -2.01 -19.54
N GLY A 72 -29.42 -0.78 -19.06
CA GLY A 72 -29.61 -0.48 -17.64
C GLY A 72 -28.33 -0.57 -16.79
N LEU A 73 -27.15 -0.71 -17.41
CA LEU A 73 -25.84 -0.67 -16.74
C LEU A 73 -25.32 0.77 -16.74
N SER A 74 -25.81 1.58 -15.80
CA SER A 74 -25.29 2.93 -15.56
C SER A 74 -23.91 2.88 -14.90
N TYR A 75 -23.11 3.93 -15.08
CA TYR A 75 -21.84 4.06 -14.36
C TYR A 75 -21.98 3.94 -12.84
N HIS A 76 -23.05 4.48 -12.26
CA HIS A 76 -23.30 4.35 -10.82
C HIS A 76 -23.43 2.89 -10.38
N LYS A 77 -24.13 2.05 -11.15
CA LYS A 77 -24.23 0.61 -10.88
C LYS A 77 -22.88 -0.10 -11.02
N LEU A 78 -22.07 0.29 -12.00
CA LEU A 78 -20.72 -0.26 -12.17
C LEU A 78 -19.84 0.09 -10.96
N VAL A 79 -19.86 1.35 -10.52
CA VAL A 79 -19.14 1.78 -9.32
C VAL A 79 -19.60 0.99 -8.09
N HIS A 80 -20.91 0.82 -7.92
CA HIS A 80 -21.47 0.05 -6.81
C HIS A 80 -21.02 -1.42 -6.84
N LEU A 81 -21.05 -2.07 -8.00
CA LEU A 81 -20.63 -3.46 -8.17
C LEU A 81 -19.14 -3.64 -7.85
N VAL A 82 -18.29 -2.81 -8.43
CA VAL A 82 -16.83 -2.83 -8.22
C VAL A 82 -16.49 -2.55 -6.75
N TYR A 83 -17.23 -1.65 -6.10
CA TYR A 83 -17.09 -1.36 -4.67
C TYR A 83 -17.41 -2.58 -3.79
N ILE A 84 -18.52 -3.28 -4.06
CA ILE A 84 -18.87 -4.52 -3.34
C ILE A 84 -17.80 -5.60 -3.55
N LYS A 85 -17.38 -5.85 -4.80
CA LYS A 85 -16.34 -6.84 -5.12
C LYS A 85 -15.01 -6.50 -4.42
N HIS A 86 -14.61 -5.23 -4.37
CA HIS A 86 -13.41 -4.78 -3.65
C HIS A 86 -13.52 -5.01 -2.13
N ILE A 87 -14.69 -4.77 -1.52
CA ILE A 87 -14.92 -5.06 -0.10
C ILE A 87 -14.81 -6.57 0.16
N ILE A 88 -15.46 -7.40 -0.66
CA ILE A 88 -15.41 -8.86 -0.51
C ILE A 88 -13.97 -9.35 -0.63
N GLN A 89 -13.24 -8.94 -1.68
CA GLN A 89 -11.82 -9.27 -1.87
C GLN A 89 -10.97 -8.86 -0.66
N SER A 90 -11.16 -7.64 -0.17
CA SER A 90 -10.43 -7.13 1.00
C SER A 90 -10.73 -7.97 2.25
N LEU A 91 -12.01 -8.30 2.49
CA LEU A 91 -12.45 -9.06 3.66
C LEU A 91 -11.88 -10.48 3.66
N ILE A 92 -12.03 -11.23 2.56
CA ILE A 92 -11.54 -12.62 2.48
C ILE A 92 -10.01 -12.70 2.51
N THR A 93 -9.33 -11.69 1.96
CA THR A 93 -7.87 -11.58 2.02
C THR A 93 -7.40 -11.29 3.45
N ILE A 94 -8.11 -10.43 4.20
CA ILE A 94 -7.85 -10.20 5.62
C ILE A 94 -8.02 -11.49 6.42
N PHE A 95 -9.13 -12.23 6.21
CA PHE A 95 -9.38 -13.50 6.91
C PHE A 95 -8.24 -14.50 6.67
N ALA A 96 -7.85 -14.72 5.40
CA ALA A 96 -6.77 -15.65 5.08
C ALA A 96 -5.41 -15.25 5.68
N LYS A 97 -5.13 -13.94 5.78
CA LYS A 97 -3.91 -13.44 6.41
C LYS A 97 -3.92 -13.55 7.93
N ILE A 98 -5.05 -13.28 8.57
CA ILE A 98 -5.20 -13.50 10.02
C ILE A 98 -5.08 -15.00 10.32
N ASP A 99 -5.65 -15.89 9.51
CA ASP A 99 -5.50 -17.34 9.70
C ASP A 99 -4.04 -17.79 9.60
N LYS A 100 -3.27 -17.24 8.64
CA LYS A 100 -1.86 -17.63 8.41
C LYS A 100 -0.89 -17.03 9.43
N TYR A 101 -1.08 -15.76 9.81
CA TYR A 101 -0.12 -15.00 10.61
C TYR A 101 -0.61 -14.71 12.03
N GLY A 102 -1.88 -14.91 12.34
CA GLY A 102 -2.50 -14.59 13.63
C GLY A 102 -1.84 -15.29 14.82
N ASP A 103 -1.38 -16.54 14.62
CA ASP A 103 -0.71 -17.31 15.67
C ASP A 103 0.74 -16.86 15.93
N MET A 104 1.40 -16.16 14.98
CA MET A 104 2.71 -15.54 15.24
C MET A 104 2.61 -14.40 16.26
N TYR A 105 1.44 -13.79 16.41
CA TYR A 105 1.15 -12.75 17.39
C TYR A 105 0.65 -13.32 18.73
N GLY A 106 0.62 -14.65 18.89
CA GLY A 106 0.05 -15.36 20.03
C GLY A 106 0.72 -15.14 21.40
N ASN A 107 1.69 -14.24 21.52
CA ASN A 107 2.28 -13.79 22.80
C ASN A 107 2.96 -12.41 22.76
N SER A 108 2.97 -11.74 21.61
CA SER A 108 3.50 -10.38 21.46
C SER A 108 2.44 -9.55 20.80
N THR A 109 1.87 -8.65 21.59
CA THR A 109 0.89 -7.66 21.20
C THR A 109 1.35 -6.97 19.92
N CYS A 110 0.80 -7.34 18.75
CA CYS A 110 0.42 -6.29 17.81
C CYS A 110 -0.58 -5.48 18.61
N SER A 111 -0.10 -4.39 19.19
CA SER A 111 -0.97 -3.56 19.98
C SER A 111 -1.99 -3.03 18.96
N ILE A 112 -3.26 -3.10 19.31
CA ILE A 112 -4.32 -2.58 18.44
C ILE A 112 -3.99 -1.13 18.04
N PHE A 113 -3.25 -0.41 18.91
CA PHE A 113 -2.70 0.92 18.74
C PHE A 113 -1.71 1.08 17.57
N ASP A 114 -0.97 0.05 17.15
CA ASP A 114 -0.05 0.13 16.00
C ASP A 114 -0.79 0.22 14.65
N LEU A 115 -2.09 -0.08 14.64
CA LEU A 115 -2.97 0.04 13.48
C LEU A 115 -3.83 1.31 13.52
N PHE A 116 -3.92 1.99 14.65
CA PHE A 116 -4.67 3.23 14.78
C PHE A 116 -3.73 4.42 14.59
N ASP A 117 -4.00 5.25 13.57
CA ASP A 117 -3.45 6.61 13.58
C ASP A 117 -4.04 7.36 14.79
N ASN A 118 -3.33 8.33 15.36
CA ASN A 118 -3.82 9.15 16.49
C ASN A 118 -5.21 9.79 16.24
N ASP A 119 -5.62 9.92 14.96
CA ASP A 119 -6.92 10.44 14.54
C ASP A 119 -8.07 9.42 14.64
N PHE A 120 -7.78 8.13 14.69
CA PHE A 120 -8.77 7.05 14.68
C PHE A 120 -9.13 6.63 16.11
N ASN A 121 -9.92 7.49 16.76
CA ASN A 121 -10.38 7.28 18.14
C ASN A 121 -11.23 6.00 18.29
N GLU A 122 -10.82 5.07 19.17
CA GLU A 122 -11.54 3.81 19.46
C GLU A 122 -13.02 4.00 19.81
N LYS A 123 -13.38 5.16 20.37
CA LYS A 123 -14.75 5.52 20.77
C LYS A 123 -15.74 5.59 19.60
N TYR A 124 -15.27 5.69 18.35
CA TYR A 124 -16.12 5.82 17.17
C TYR A 124 -16.24 4.54 16.35
N ILE A 125 -15.63 3.44 16.81
CA ILE A 125 -15.79 2.13 16.19
C ILE A 125 -17.19 1.61 16.54
N PRO A 126 -18.08 1.38 15.57
CA PRO A 126 -19.42 0.86 15.87
C PRO A 126 -19.31 -0.55 16.46
N SER A 127 -19.73 -0.72 17.72
CA SER A 127 -19.69 -2.02 18.41
C SER A 127 -20.47 -3.09 17.65
N ASP A 128 -21.60 -2.71 17.06
CA ASP A 128 -22.46 -3.63 16.31
C ASP A 128 -21.75 -4.17 15.07
N LEU A 129 -20.99 -3.31 14.38
CA LEU A 129 -20.23 -3.69 13.19
C LEU A 129 -19.03 -4.56 13.54
N VAL A 130 -18.35 -4.29 14.65
CA VAL A 130 -17.27 -5.13 15.17
C VAL A 130 -17.79 -6.53 15.51
N ASN A 131 -18.91 -6.60 16.23
CA ASN A 131 -19.54 -7.87 16.56
C ASN A 131 -20.00 -8.61 15.30
N ALA A 132 -20.55 -7.89 14.31
CA ALA A 132 -20.92 -8.46 13.02
C ALA A 132 -19.72 -9.08 12.30
N LEU A 133 -18.57 -8.40 12.27
CA LEU A 133 -17.35 -8.89 11.65
C LEU A 133 -16.73 -10.07 12.42
N ASP A 134 -16.75 -10.03 13.76
CA ASP A 134 -16.33 -11.16 14.60
C ASP A 134 -17.20 -12.40 14.34
N ASN A 135 -18.52 -12.22 14.26
CA ASN A 135 -19.46 -13.31 13.94
C ASN A 135 -19.21 -13.86 12.53
N LEU A 136 -19.04 -13.00 11.53
CA LEU A 136 -18.68 -13.42 10.17
C LEU A 136 -17.37 -14.20 10.17
N TYR A 137 -16.34 -13.72 10.86
CA TYR A 137 -15.05 -14.40 10.92
C TYR A 137 -15.14 -15.76 11.62
N GLU A 138 -15.91 -15.85 12.72
CA GLU A 138 -16.18 -17.12 13.41
C GLU A 138 -16.89 -18.14 12.51
N MET A 139 -17.84 -17.70 11.67
CA MET A 139 -18.51 -18.57 10.69
C MET A 139 -17.53 -19.23 9.71
N PHE A 140 -16.35 -18.65 9.51
CA PHE A 140 -15.30 -19.16 8.62
C PHE A 140 -14.10 -19.77 9.37
N GLU A 141 -14.34 -20.32 10.57
CA GLU A 141 -13.34 -20.96 11.45
C GLU A 141 -12.34 -19.98 12.10
N GLY A 142 -12.63 -18.69 12.07
CA GLY A 142 -11.83 -17.66 12.71
C GLY A 142 -11.95 -17.65 14.24
N LYS A 143 -10.91 -17.16 14.93
CA LYS A 143 -10.94 -16.94 16.38
C LYS A 143 -11.71 -15.65 16.71
N LYS A 144 -12.41 -15.60 17.84
CA LYS A 144 -13.06 -14.37 18.33
C LYS A 144 -12.05 -13.32 18.76
N GLY A 145 -12.45 -12.05 18.65
CA GLY A 145 -11.70 -10.90 19.16
C GLY A 145 -10.88 -10.16 18.10
N TYR A 146 -11.00 -10.58 16.83
CA TYR A 146 -10.33 -9.94 15.70
C TYR A 146 -11.22 -8.92 14.98
N GLY A 147 -12.51 -8.80 15.31
CA GLY A 147 -13.47 -7.94 14.63
C GLY A 147 -13.03 -6.47 14.55
N LYS A 148 -12.40 -5.96 15.61
CA LYS A 148 -11.80 -4.61 15.61
C LYS A 148 -10.67 -4.47 14.59
N ILE A 149 -9.75 -5.45 14.55
CA ILE A 149 -8.62 -5.46 13.61
C ILE A 149 -9.14 -5.55 12.17
N ILE A 150 -10.09 -6.46 11.93
CA ILE A 150 -10.74 -6.64 10.62
C ILE A 150 -11.37 -5.33 10.16
N TYR A 151 -12.13 -4.66 11.02
CA TYR A 151 -12.77 -3.39 10.71
C TYR A 151 -11.75 -2.30 10.30
N VAL A 152 -10.71 -2.13 11.11
CA VAL A 152 -9.67 -1.10 10.88
C VAL A 152 -8.92 -1.36 9.58
N MET A 153 -8.50 -2.61 9.36
CA MET A 153 -7.84 -3.01 8.11
C MET A 153 -8.77 -2.80 6.91
N LEU A 154 -10.03 -3.19 7.03
CA LEU A 154 -11.01 -3.05 5.94
C LEU A 154 -11.21 -1.58 5.56
N ILE A 155 -11.39 -0.68 6.53
CA ILE A 155 -11.48 0.77 6.26
C ILE A 155 -10.21 1.30 5.59
N LYS A 156 -9.04 0.90 6.10
CA LYS A 156 -7.75 1.36 5.56
C LYS A 156 -7.49 0.86 4.13
N LEU A 157 -8.07 -0.27 3.72
CA LEU A 157 -8.03 -0.77 2.34
C LEU A 157 -9.10 -0.17 1.43
N VAL A 158 -10.29 0.11 1.97
CA VAL A 158 -11.43 0.63 1.20
C VAL A 158 -11.29 2.13 0.94
N THR A 159 -10.77 2.91 1.89
CA THR A 159 -10.67 4.38 1.76
C THR A 159 -9.82 4.82 0.56
N PRO A 160 -8.61 4.28 0.32
CA PRO A 160 -7.82 4.63 -0.87
C PRO A 160 -8.51 4.26 -2.18
N PHE A 161 -9.22 3.13 -2.21
CA PHE A 161 -10.03 2.73 -3.37
C PHE A 161 -11.14 3.74 -3.64
N LEU A 162 -11.92 4.12 -2.61
CA LEU A 162 -12.97 5.12 -2.71
C LEU A 162 -12.44 6.49 -3.18
N ARG A 163 -11.26 6.93 -2.69
CA ARG A 163 -10.59 8.16 -3.17
C ARG A 163 -10.34 8.10 -4.67
N LYS A 164 -9.76 6.99 -5.18
CA LYS A 164 -9.50 6.79 -6.61
C LYS A 164 -10.80 6.86 -7.42
N VAL A 165 -11.85 6.17 -6.97
CA VAL A 165 -13.16 6.15 -7.63
C VAL A 165 -13.81 7.55 -7.64
N ALA A 166 -13.72 8.29 -6.54
CA ALA A 166 -14.26 9.65 -6.45
C ALA A 166 -13.55 10.60 -7.44
N ILE A 167 -12.21 10.56 -7.47
CA ILE A 167 -11.42 11.34 -8.42
C ILE A 167 -11.77 10.97 -9.85
N TYR A 168 -11.86 9.68 -10.16
CA TYR A 168 -12.19 9.22 -11.51
C TYR A 168 -13.61 9.61 -11.95
N SER A 169 -14.59 9.48 -11.04
CA SER A 169 -15.98 9.91 -11.28
C SER A 169 -16.05 11.41 -11.56
N PHE A 170 -15.26 12.21 -10.83
CA PHE A 170 -15.15 13.64 -11.08
C PHE A 170 -14.53 13.95 -12.45
N VAL A 171 -13.45 13.27 -12.82
CA VAL A 171 -12.79 13.44 -14.13
C VAL A 171 -13.75 13.11 -15.28
N ARG A 172 -14.57 12.07 -15.12
CA ARG A 172 -15.49 11.58 -16.17
C ARG A 172 -16.73 12.46 -16.36
N TYR A 173 -17.36 12.91 -15.27
CA TYR A 173 -18.66 13.59 -15.35
C TYR A 173 -18.65 15.06 -14.96
N ALA A 174 -17.58 15.56 -14.35
CA ALA A 174 -17.40 16.97 -13.96
C ALA A 174 -18.57 17.59 -13.16
N THR A 175 -19.38 16.77 -12.47
CA THR A 175 -20.51 17.24 -11.64
C THR A 175 -20.22 16.95 -10.18
N VAL A 176 -19.79 17.96 -9.42
CA VAL A 176 -19.88 17.97 -7.95
C VAL A 176 -21.00 18.92 -7.61
N ASN A 177 -22.23 18.40 -7.53
CA ASN A 177 -23.38 19.27 -7.25
C ASN A 177 -23.58 19.47 -5.74
N LYS A 178 -22.93 18.68 -4.87
CA LYS A 178 -22.95 18.85 -3.40
C LYS A 178 -21.62 18.40 -2.79
N LEU A 179 -20.99 19.25 -1.98
CA LEU A 179 -19.93 18.80 -1.08
C LEU A 179 -20.56 17.85 -0.02
N PRO A 180 -19.85 16.78 0.40
CA PRO A 180 -20.33 15.89 1.43
C PRO A 180 -20.56 16.67 2.75
N SER A 181 -21.51 16.21 3.56
CA SER A 181 -21.79 16.80 4.86
C SER A 181 -20.55 16.75 5.76
N LEU A 182 -20.24 17.88 6.41
CA LEU A 182 -19.14 18.00 7.38
C LEU A 182 -19.37 17.18 8.66
N GLU A 183 -20.59 16.64 8.84
CA GLU A 183 -21.02 15.90 10.02
C GLU A 183 -20.45 14.47 10.07
N LEU A 184 -20.28 13.83 8.92
CA LEU A 184 -19.64 12.51 8.84
C LEU A 184 -18.17 12.67 9.22
N ARG A 185 -17.62 11.79 10.06
CA ARG A 185 -16.20 11.89 10.49
C ARG A 185 -15.29 11.00 9.66
N LEU A 186 -15.71 9.77 9.36
CA LEU A 186 -14.95 8.86 8.52
C LEU A 186 -14.95 9.36 7.08
N GLU A 187 -13.77 9.41 6.48
CA GLU A 187 -13.61 9.83 5.10
C GLU A 187 -14.31 8.87 4.13
N ALA A 188 -14.24 7.56 4.40
CA ALA A 188 -14.95 6.56 3.60
C ALA A 188 -16.45 6.87 3.50
N ASP A 189 -17.10 7.19 4.63
CA ASP A 189 -18.54 7.51 4.66
C ASP A 189 -18.86 8.81 3.91
N LYS A 190 -17.99 9.83 4.02
CA LYS A 190 -18.13 11.06 3.22
C LYS A 190 -18.08 10.76 1.73
N ILE A 191 -17.16 9.91 1.29
CA ILE A 191 -17.02 9.53 -0.11
C ILE A 191 -18.19 8.66 -0.56
N CYS A 192 -18.65 7.72 0.27
CA CYS A 192 -19.83 6.92 -0.03
C CYS A 192 -21.07 7.81 -0.20
N SER A 193 -21.27 8.79 0.70
CA SER A 193 -22.35 9.77 0.58
C SER A 193 -22.24 10.60 -0.70
N LEU A 194 -21.02 11.04 -1.07
CA LEU A 194 -20.77 11.77 -2.32
C LEU A 194 -21.11 10.94 -3.58
N LEU A 195 -20.80 9.64 -3.55
CA LEU A 195 -21.00 8.71 -4.66
C LEU A 195 -22.38 8.02 -4.65
N ASN A 196 -23.23 8.30 -3.64
CA ASN A 196 -24.47 7.58 -3.36
C ASN A 196 -24.26 6.05 -3.29
N LEU A 197 -23.24 5.64 -2.54
CA LEU A 197 -22.94 4.24 -2.25
C LEU A 197 -23.43 3.87 -0.84
N PRO A 198 -23.82 2.61 -0.61
CA PRO A 198 -24.14 2.14 0.73
C PRO A 198 -22.90 2.21 1.63
N PHE A 199 -23.14 2.35 2.93
CA PHE A 199 -22.08 2.39 3.92
C PHE A 199 -21.56 0.98 4.23
N LEU A 200 -20.36 0.90 4.81
CA LEU A 200 -19.72 -0.38 5.11
C LEU A 200 -20.56 -1.25 6.04
N ASN A 201 -21.26 -0.64 7.00
CA ASN A 201 -22.16 -1.35 7.91
C ASN A 201 -23.32 -2.04 7.18
N GLU A 202 -23.94 -1.37 6.20
CA GLU A 202 -25.04 -1.92 5.40
C GLU A 202 -24.57 -3.13 4.58
N ILE A 203 -23.39 -3.03 3.96
CA ILE A 203 -22.79 -4.11 3.19
C ILE A 203 -22.45 -5.30 4.09
N VAL A 204 -21.76 -5.07 5.21
CA VAL A 204 -21.37 -6.17 6.11
C VAL A 204 -22.61 -6.86 6.70
N ASN A 205 -23.64 -6.10 7.06
CA ASN A 205 -24.91 -6.67 7.51
C ASN A 205 -25.61 -7.49 6.42
N SER A 206 -25.50 -7.09 5.15
CA SER A 206 -26.03 -7.90 4.04
C SER A 206 -25.33 -9.26 3.92
N PHE A 207 -24.02 -9.31 4.18
CA PHE A 207 -23.26 -10.57 4.18
C PHE A 207 -23.59 -11.47 5.38
N LEU A 208 -23.97 -10.89 6.52
CA LEU A 208 -24.48 -11.67 7.65
C LEU A 208 -25.83 -12.33 7.33
N GLN A 209 -26.68 -11.63 6.57
CA GLN A 209 -27.99 -12.17 6.17
C GLN A 209 -27.83 -13.27 5.13
N ASP A 210 -26.90 -13.12 4.19
CA ASP A 210 -26.58 -14.13 3.18
C ASP A 210 -25.07 -14.43 3.14
N PRO A 211 -24.58 -15.34 4.01
CA PRO A 211 -23.17 -15.70 4.08
C PRO A 211 -22.73 -16.60 2.92
N SER A 212 -23.66 -17.07 2.07
CA SER A 212 -23.38 -18.07 1.03
C SER A 212 -22.35 -17.59 0.01
N ILE A 213 -22.34 -16.28 -0.29
CA ILE A 213 -21.39 -15.65 -1.21
C ILE A 213 -19.97 -15.75 -0.64
N ILE A 214 -19.76 -15.34 0.61
CA ILE A 214 -18.45 -15.40 1.25
C ILE A 214 -18.01 -16.85 1.47
N ASP A 215 -18.93 -17.74 1.87
CA ASP A 215 -18.65 -19.16 2.02
C ASP A 215 -18.22 -19.81 0.71
N GLY A 216 -18.94 -19.52 -0.37
CA GLY A 216 -18.59 -19.97 -1.72
C GLY A 216 -17.17 -19.55 -2.09
N LEU A 217 -16.82 -18.28 -1.87
CA LEU A 217 -15.51 -17.74 -2.21
C LEU A 217 -14.38 -18.27 -1.31
N TYR A 218 -14.58 -18.25 0.01
CA TYR A 218 -13.54 -18.54 1.00
C TYR A 218 -13.26 -20.04 1.13
N ASN A 219 -14.30 -20.88 1.10
CA ASN A 219 -14.16 -22.32 1.31
C ASN A 219 -14.15 -23.12 0.00
N ARG A 220 -14.85 -22.66 -1.05
CA ARG A 220 -15.03 -23.39 -2.32
C ARG A 220 -14.40 -22.73 -3.54
N GLY A 221 -13.80 -21.55 -3.38
CA GLY A 221 -13.23 -20.78 -4.50
C GLY A 221 -14.26 -20.15 -5.45
N GLY A 222 -15.55 -20.15 -5.11
CA GLY A 222 -16.62 -19.64 -5.98
C GLY A 222 -16.81 -20.50 -7.23
N ASN A 223 -17.14 -19.86 -8.36
CA ASN A 223 -17.36 -20.53 -9.65
C ASN A 223 -16.07 -20.84 -10.43
N SER A 224 -14.90 -20.56 -9.85
CA SER A 224 -13.58 -20.62 -10.49
C SER A 224 -13.04 -22.05 -10.70
N GLY A 225 -13.70 -23.07 -10.16
CA GLY A 225 -13.25 -24.46 -10.26
C GLY A 225 -12.04 -24.81 -9.38
N PHE A 226 -11.64 -23.95 -8.42
CA PHE A 226 -10.64 -24.33 -7.42
C PHE A 226 -11.16 -25.49 -6.56
N ALA A 227 -10.45 -26.62 -6.60
CA ALA A 227 -10.93 -27.87 -6.01
C ALA A 227 -10.74 -27.95 -4.49
N ASN A 228 -9.81 -27.17 -3.91
CA ASN A 228 -9.38 -27.33 -2.52
C ASN A 228 -9.30 -26.00 -1.74
N LYS A 229 -9.96 -25.97 -0.58
CA LYS A 229 -9.91 -24.87 0.41
C LYS A 229 -8.49 -24.41 0.76
N SER A 230 -7.53 -25.33 0.83
CA SER A 230 -6.13 -25.02 1.13
C SER A 230 -5.46 -24.17 0.04
N GLN A 231 -5.74 -24.45 -1.23
CA GLN A 231 -5.19 -23.69 -2.36
C GLN A 231 -5.75 -22.26 -2.38
N VAL A 232 -7.05 -22.11 -2.13
CA VAL A 232 -7.70 -20.80 -2.04
C VAL A 232 -7.08 -19.97 -0.91
N LYS A 233 -6.94 -20.54 0.30
CA LYS A 233 -6.30 -19.85 1.42
C LYS A 233 -4.85 -19.47 1.13
N GLU A 234 -4.10 -20.33 0.44
CA GLU A 234 -2.70 -20.05 0.06
C GLU A 234 -2.62 -18.83 -0.87
N ILE A 235 -3.41 -18.81 -1.94
CA ILE A 235 -3.48 -17.69 -2.90
C ILE A 235 -3.85 -16.39 -2.16
N LEU A 236 -4.97 -16.41 -1.43
CA LEU A 236 -5.44 -15.25 -0.67
C LEU A 236 -4.39 -14.73 0.33
N SER A 237 -3.69 -15.63 1.01
CA SER A 237 -2.66 -15.24 1.97
C SER A 237 -1.44 -14.57 1.32
N ASN A 238 -1.15 -14.94 0.07
CA ASN A 238 -0.03 -14.42 -0.71
C ASN A 238 -0.40 -13.14 -1.48
N ASN A 239 -1.69 -12.81 -1.60
CA ASN A 239 -2.13 -11.57 -2.22
C ASN A 239 -1.49 -10.35 -1.56
N ARG A 240 -1.08 -9.40 -2.40
CA ARG A 240 -0.50 -8.14 -1.93
C ARG A 240 -1.61 -7.28 -1.34
N VAL A 241 -1.44 -6.89 -0.09
CA VAL A 241 -2.36 -5.98 0.60
C VAL A 241 -1.60 -4.68 0.83
N GLY A 242 -2.24 -3.55 0.52
CA GLY A 242 -1.66 -2.24 0.79
C GLY A 242 -1.37 -2.10 2.28
N TYR A 243 -0.20 -1.53 2.61
CA TYR A 243 0.13 -1.27 4.00
C TYR A 243 -0.95 -0.36 4.62
N PRO A 244 -1.64 -0.81 5.69
CA PRO A 244 -2.83 -0.14 6.18
C PRO A 244 -2.50 1.15 6.94
N ASN A 245 -1.29 1.27 7.50
CA ASN A 245 -0.93 2.44 8.29
C ASN A 245 -0.28 3.55 7.46
N LYS A 246 -0.11 4.73 8.06
CA LYS A 246 0.68 5.79 7.47
C LYS A 246 2.09 5.27 7.21
N VAL A 247 2.55 5.44 5.98
CA VAL A 247 3.89 5.03 5.57
C VAL A 247 4.88 6.03 6.18
N GLU A 248 5.57 5.58 7.23
CA GLU A 248 6.55 6.37 7.98
C GLU A 248 7.90 5.66 8.00
N LEU A 249 8.98 6.44 8.13
CA LEU A 249 10.30 5.87 8.41
C LEU A 249 10.38 5.53 9.89
N VAL A 250 11.31 4.66 10.24
CA VAL A 250 11.54 4.19 11.61
C VAL A 250 11.68 5.36 12.58
N GLU A 251 11.06 5.26 13.75
CA GLU A 251 11.25 6.26 14.79
C GLU A 251 12.69 6.23 15.30
N LEU A 252 13.39 7.36 15.15
CA LEU A 252 14.76 7.52 15.60
C LEU A 252 14.79 8.03 17.05
N PRO A 253 15.75 7.59 17.87
CA PRO A 253 15.89 8.09 19.23
C PRO A 253 16.21 9.58 19.25
N GLN A 254 15.74 10.29 20.28
CA GLN A 254 16.00 11.74 20.41
C GLN A 254 17.50 12.05 20.54
N ASN A 255 18.28 11.17 21.18
CA ASN A 255 19.71 11.37 21.39
C ASN A 255 20.50 10.22 20.74
N LEU A 256 21.48 10.55 19.89
CA LEU A 256 22.28 9.53 19.20
C LEU A 256 23.10 8.66 20.18
N HIS A 257 23.49 9.22 21.33
CA HIS A 257 24.19 8.48 22.38
C HIS A 257 23.38 7.27 22.89
N SER A 258 22.05 7.42 22.99
CA SER A 258 21.17 6.34 23.45
C SER A 258 21.19 5.14 22.49
N PHE A 259 21.32 5.40 21.19
CA PHE A 259 21.49 4.35 20.19
C PHE A 259 22.80 3.58 20.42
N PHE A 260 23.92 4.27 20.60
CA PHE A 260 25.22 3.60 20.81
C PHE A 260 25.26 2.78 22.10
N LYS A 261 24.60 3.25 23.16
CA LYS A 261 24.45 2.47 24.39
C LYS A 261 23.76 1.12 24.11
N ILE A 262 22.60 1.15 23.46
CA ILE A 262 21.84 -0.06 23.09
C ILE A 262 22.64 -0.94 22.14
N TYR A 263 23.26 -0.36 21.11
CA TYR A 263 24.04 -1.08 20.12
C TYR A 263 25.22 -1.85 20.75
N ASN A 264 25.96 -1.22 21.66
CA ASN A 264 27.10 -1.81 22.35
C ASN A 264 26.68 -2.88 23.37
N GLU A 265 25.52 -2.72 24.02
CA GLU A 265 24.96 -3.73 24.94
C GLU A 265 24.53 -5.01 24.20
N HIS A 266 23.97 -4.89 22.99
CA HIS A 266 23.43 -6.03 22.24
C HIS A 266 24.47 -6.73 21.37
N ARG A 267 25.52 -6.04 20.88
CA ARG A 267 26.57 -6.65 20.06
C ARG A 267 27.86 -6.83 20.86
N ASN A 268 28.07 -8.05 21.35
CA ASN A 268 29.27 -8.50 22.05
C ASN A 268 30.56 -8.51 21.18
N LYS A 269 31.11 -7.34 20.81
CA LYS A 269 32.42 -7.14 20.14
C LYS A 269 32.43 -7.14 18.60
N LYS A 270 31.76 -6.17 17.96
CA LYS A 270 32.08 -5.85 16.55
C LYS A 270 32.43 -4.39 16.34
N THR A 271 33.52 -4.17 15.61
CA THR A 271 34.17 -2.88 15.32
C THR A 271 33.63 -2.18 14.07
N GLY A 272 32.76 -2.82 13.28
CA GLY A 272 32.25 -2.29 12.01
C GLY A 272 31.34 -1.06 12.18
N ASP A 273 31.25 -0.25 11.12
CA ASP A 273 30.40 0.93 11.07
C ASP A 273 28.93 0.53 10.87
N PRO A 274 28.02 0.82 11.82
CA PRO A 274 26.62 0.43 11.69
C PRO A 274 25.90 1.35 10.69
N GLY A 275 25.08 0.77 9.83
CA GLY A 275 24.06 1.44 9.03
C GLY A 275 22.67 0.99 9.47
N ILE A 276 21.79 1.92 9.78
CA ILE A 276 20.41 1.65 10.21
C ILE A 276 19.49 1.91 9.02
N CYS A 277 18.81 0.89 8.52
CA CYS A 277 17.82 1.06 7.46
C CYS A 277 16.63 1.86 7.99
N LEU A 278 16.39 3.05 7.42
CA LEU A 278 15.29 3.92 7.84
C LEU A 278 13.90 3.37 7.46
N PHE A 279 13.82 2.38 6.58
CA PHE A 279 12.56 1.76 6.18
C PHE A 279 12.09 0.66 7.14
N CYS A 280 13.02 -0.14 7.69
CA CYS A 280 12.67 -1.34 8.48
C CYS A 280 13.39 -1.44 9.83
N GLY A 281 14.38 -0.59 10.10
CA GLY A 281 15.09 -0.53 11.37
C GLY A 281 16.24 -1.53 11.51
N ALA A 282 16.46 -2.36 10.49
CA ALA A 282 17.55 -3.33 10.48
C ALA A 282 18.92 -2.63 10.59
N ILE A 283 19.81 -3.19 11.43
CA ILE A 283 21.17 -2.70 11.62
C ILE A 283 22.13 -3.57 10.81
N VAL A 284 22.62 -3.03 9.70
CA VAL A 284 23.61 -3.65 8.81
C VAL A 284 25.00 -3.09 9.07
N GLU A 285 26.06 -3.83 8.73
CA GLU A 285 27.44 -3.34 8.84
C GLU A 285 27.89 -2.81 7.48
N LEU A 286 28.24 -1.52 7.42
CA LEU A 286 28.73 -0.86 6.22
C LEU A 286 29.94 -1.63 5.64
N GLN A 287 29.99 -1.78 4.32
CA GLN A 287 31.12 -2.41 3.59
C GLN A 287 31.40 -3.89 3.93
N THR A 288 30.49 -4.57 4.62
CA THR A 288 30.61 -6.01 4.81
C THR A 288 30.01 -6.77 3.64
N HIS A 289 30.68 -7.84 3.21
CA HIS A 289 30.25 -8.67 2.08
C HIS A 289 29.98 -10.09 2.55
N SER A 290 28.87 -10.67 2.11
CA SER A 290 28.60 -12.09 2.31
C SER A 290 29.49 -12.91 1.37
N TYR A 291 29.97 -14.08 1.83
CA TYR A 291 30.80 -14.96 1.00
C TYR A 291 30.15 -15.24 -0.36
N GLY A 292 30.82 -14.85 -1.45
CA GLY A 292 30.37 -15.08 -2.82
C GLY A 292 29.52 -13.97 -3.43
N ASN A 293 29.20 -12.89 -2.70
CA ASN A 293 28.44 -11.75 -3.24
C ASN A 293 29.32 -10.51 -3.38
N LYS A 294 29.21 -9.81 -4.52
CA LYS A 294 29.98 -8.56 -4.79
C LYS A 294 29.31 -7.31 -4.21
N LEU A 295 28.10 -7.48 -3.67
CA LEU A 295 27.32 -6.41 -3.07
C LEU A 295 27.67 -6.27 -1.58
N GLY A 296 27.81 -5.03 -1.12
CA GLY A 296 27.91 -4.71 0.30
C GLY A 296 26.59 -4.96 1.03
N ALA A 297 26.63 -4.99 2.36
CA ALA A 297 25.48 -5.35 3.18
C ALA A 297 24.29 -4.40 3.01
N CYS A 298 24.52 -3.10 2.82
CA CYS A 298 23.43 -2.15 2.57
C CYS A 298 22.76 -2.44 1.22
N ASN A 299 23.55 -2.71 0.18
CA ASN A 299 23.02 -3.06 -1.15
C ASN A 299 22.30 -4.42 -1.17
N MET A 300 22.82 -5.42 -0.46
CA MET A 300 22.15 -6.72 -0.30
C MET A 300 20.80 -6.55 0.40
N HIS A 301 20.78 -5.80 1.51
CA HIS A 301 19.54 -5.50 2.23
C HIS A 301 18.51 -4.82 1.32
N CYS A 302 18.90 -3.77 0.59
CA CYS A 302 18.01 -3.09 -0.34
C CYS A 302 17.50 -3.98 -1.46
N THR A 303 18.33 -4.87 -1.98
CA THR A 303 17.96 -5.65 -3.17
C THR A 303 17.11 -6.88 -2.80
N TRP A 304 17.32 -7.47 -1.61
CA TRP A 304 16.78 -8.79 -1.27
C TRP A 304 15.80 -8.75 -0.09
N GLU A 305 15.94 -7.77 0.81
CA GLU A 305 15.20 -7.75 2.08
C GLU A 305 14.26 -6.56 2.21
N CYS A 306 14.60 -5.39 1.65
CA CYS A 306 13.88 -4.14 1.93
C CYS A 306 13.74 -3.23 0.71
N MET A 307 12.52 -2.79 0.40
CA MET A 307 12.20 -1.74 -0.58
C MET A 307 12.71 -1.95 -2.03
N ASN A 308 13.19 -3.14 -2.39
CA ASN A 308 13.50 -3.59 -3.76
C ASN A 308 14.36 -2.58 -4.57
N GLY A 309 15.56 -2.30 -4.07
CA GLY A 309 16.57 -1.50 -4.73
C GLY A 309 16.60 -0.02 -4.32
N TYR A 310 15.74 0.40 -3.39
CA TYR A 310 15.83 1.70 -2.73
C TYR A 310 16.42 1.54 -1.32
N GLY A 311 17.37 2.39 -0.97
CA GLY A 311 18.04 2.37 0.33
C GLY A 311 18.14 3.75 0.94
N MET A 312 17.82 3.82 2.23
CA MET A 312 18.04 5.01 3.05
C MET A 312 18.57 4.53 4.39
N PHE A 313 19.84 4.78 4.67
CA PHE A 313 20.53 4.30 5.86
C PHE A 313 21.07 5.47 6.65
N LEU A 314 20.70 5.55 7.92
CA LEU A 314 21.41 6.42 8.86
C LEU A 314 22.75 5.76 9.20
N LEU A 315 23.84 6.51 9.07
CA LEU A 315 25.19 6.14 9.48
C LEU A 315 25.54 6.90 10.75
N PRO A 316 25.32 6.31 11.96
CA PRO A 316 25.47 7.01 13.23
C PRO A 316 26.90 7.51 13.48
N ARG A 317 27.92 6.80 13.01
CA ARG A 317 29.33 7.19 13.23
C ARG A 317 29.79 8.34 12.34
N ALA A 318 29.30 8.38 11.10
CA ALA A 318 29.63 9.42 10.13
C ALA A 318 28.66 10.61 10.17
N ASN A 319 27.66 10.57 11.07
CA ASN A 319 26.55 11.52 11.12
C ASN A 319 25.99 11.87 9.73
N ALA A 320 25.76 10.84 8.91
CA ALA A 320 25.32 11.00 7.53
C ALA A 320 24.18 10.04 7.21
N VAL A 321 23.40 10.35 6.17
CA VAL A 321 22.45 9.41 5.59
C VAL A 321 22.98 8.93 4.24
N LEU A 322 23.21 7.62 4.14
CA LEU A 322 23.53 6.96 2.88
C LEU A 322 22.22 6.66 2.14
N ILE A 323 22.09 7.20 0.93
CA ILE A 323 20.97 6.91 0.04
C ILE A 323 21.49 6.08 -1.12
N LEU A 324 20.84 4.94 -1.36
CA LEU A 324 21.16 4.00 -2.43
C LEU A 324 19.96 3.86 -3.36
N TYR A 325 20.27 3.76 -4.66
CA TYR A 325 19.30 3.38 -5.68
C TYR A 325 20.01 2.53 -6.73
N LYS A 326 19.69 1.24 -6.76
CA LYS A 326 20.34 0.25 -7.62
C LYS A 326 21.86 0.24 -7.40
N ASP A 327 22.64 0.58 -8.42
CA ASP A 327 24.10 0.62 -8.45
C ASP A 327 24.68 1.99 -8.12
N LYS A 328 23.83 2.98 -7.78
CA LYS A 328 24.22 4.35 -7.48
C LYS A 328 23.91 4.71 -6.04
N GLY A 329 24.66 5.66 -5.49
CA GLY A 329 24.43 6.17 -4.16
C GLY A 329 24.96 7.57 -3.96
N SER A 330 24.60 8.16 -2.83
CA SER A 330 25.21 9.40 -2.35
C SER A 330 24.98 9.55 -0.85
N PHE A 331 25.89 10.24 -0.17
CA PHE A 331 25.73 10.64 1.23
C PHE A 331 24.99 11.98 1.32
N PHE A 332 24.17 12.13 2.35
CA PHE A 332 23.41 13.34 2.68
C PHE A 332 23.60 13.67 4.16
N GLU A 333 23.26 14.91 4.54
CA GLU A 333 23.26 15.31 5.94
C GLU A 333 22.28 14.45 6.75
N SER A 334 22.71 14.11 7.96
CA SER A 334 21.89 13.41 8.95
C SER A 334 20.81 14.32 9.55
N PRO A 335 19.68 13.77 10.02
CA PRO A 335 18.70 14.53 10.79
C PRO A 335 19.21 14.90 12.20
N TYR A 336 20.38 14.41 12.61
CA TYR A 336 20.97 14.74 13.91
C TYR A 336 21.85 15.99 13.82
N ILE A 337 21.60 16.91 14.74
CA ILE A 337 22.26 18.21 14.87
C ILE A 337 22.89 18.35 16.26
N ASP A 338 23.91 19.18 16.37
CA ASP A 338 24.47 19.60 17.64
C ASP A 338 23.64 20.73 18.30
N ASP A 339 24.08 21.19 19.47
CA ASP A 339 23.46 22.31 20.21
C ASP A 339 23.42 23.63 19.42
N HIS A 340 24.25 23.77 18.39
CA HIS A 340 24.34 24.94 17.52
C HIS A 340 23.47 24.81 16.27
N GLY A 341 22.86 23.65 16.03
CA GLY A 341 22.00 23.37 14.88
C GLY A 341 22.75 22.94 13.62
N GLU A 342 24.05 22.66 13.72
CA GLU A 342 24.88 22.20 12.60
C GLU A 342 24.93 20.67 12.53
N CYS A 343 25.10 20.12 11.33
CA CYS A 343 25.47 18.72 11.16
C CYS A 343 26.99 18.62 11.19
N ASP A 344 27.56 18.13 12.30
CA ASP A 344 28.98 17.84 12.39
C ASP A 344 29.32 16.69 11.42
N GLU A 345 29.77 17.01 10.20
CA GLU A 345 30.09 16.05 9.12
C GLU A 345 31.22 15.09 9.50
N ASP A 346 32.03 15.46 10.50
CA ASP A 346 33.16 14.66 10.93
C ASP A 346 32.87 13.85 12.21
N GLY A 347 31.79 14.15 12.94
CA GLY A 347 31.48 13.54 14.25
C GLY A 347 32.62 13.61 15.27
N LYS A 348 33.66 14.43 15.00
CA LYS A 348 34.94 14.47 15.73
C LYS A 348 34.86 15.36 16.95
N ARG A 349 33.84 16.21 17.08
CA ARG A 349 33.79 17.23 18.14
C ARG A 349 33.24 16.71 19.47
N GLY A 350 32.71 15.49 19.51
CA GLY A 350 32.21 14.89 20.75
C GLY A 350 31.00 15.62 21.35
N HIS A 351 30.27 16.39 20.52
CA HIS A 351 29.04 17.04 20.94
C HIS A 351 27.89 16.04 21.04
N ASP A 352 26.96 16.31 21.96
CA ASP A 352 25.72 15.54 22.06
C ASP A 352 24.83 15.88 20.85
N LEU A 353 24.54 14.84 20.06
CA LEU A 353 23.75 14.96 18.84
C LEU A 353 22.28 14.62 19.12
N HIS A 354 21.40 15.55 18.76
CA HIS A 354 19.96 15.48 18.97
C HIS A 354 19.20 15.41 17.65
N LEU A 355 18.10 14.65 17.64
CA LEU A 355 17.27 14.47 16.45
C LEU A 355 16.46 15.73 16.16
N SER A 356 16.75 16.37 15.02
CA SER A 356 15.88 17.40 14.47
C SER A 356 14.69 16.77 13.76
N LYS A 357 13.51 16.82 14.40
CA LYS A 357 12.25 16.36 13.80
C LYS A 357 11.98 17.03 12.46
N TYR A 358 12.32 18.32 12.33
CA TYR A 358 12.17 19.07 11.09
C TYR A 358 13.03 18.49 9.96
N LYS A 359 14.34 18.27 10.18
CA LYS A 359 15.21 17.65 9.16
C LYS A 359 14.76 16.23 8.81
N TYR A 360 14.29 15.47 9.80
CA TYR A 360 13.81 14.11 9.56
C TYR A 360 12.52 14.08 8.72
N GLU A 361 11.55 14.95 9.03
CA GLU A 361 10.35 15.12 8.23
C GLU A 361 10.64 15.61 6.81
N ASP A 362 11.62 16.50 6.65
CA ASP A 362 12.04 16.99 5.33
C ASP A 362 12.59 15.85 4.47
N LEU A 363 13.45 15.02 5.06
CA LEU A 363 14.01 13.83 4.45
C LEU A 363 12.90 12.84 4.04
N ILE A 364 11.90 12.61 4.89
CA ILE A 364 10.73 11.78 4.55
C ILE A 364 9.94 12.37 3.36
N LYS A 365 9.58 13.65 3.44
CA LYS A 365 8.69 14.30 2.46
C LYS A 365 9.37 14.49 1.10
N ASN A 366 10.59 14.99 1.09
CA ASN A 366 11.27 15.43 -0.14
C ASN A 366 12.10 14.35 -0.82
N PHE A 367 12.53 13.31 -0.10
CA PHE A 367 13.24 12.18 -0.70
C PHE A 367 12.30 11.02 -0.97
N TRP A 368 11.65 10.50 0.09
CA TRP A 368 10.91 9.25 -0.01
C TRP A 368 9.50 9.41 -0.58
N LEU A 369 8.64 10.20 0.07
CA LEU A 369 7.22 10.30 -0.30
C LEU A 369 7.01 10.94 -1.68
N GLN A 370 7.95 11.77 -2.15
CA GLN A 370 7.96 12.33 -3.50
C GLN A 370 8.61 11.40 -4.55
N HIS A 371 9.02 10.18 -4.19
CA HIS A 371 9.76 9.26 -5.06
C HIS A 371 10.99 9.90 -5.70
N ASN A 372 11.65 10.79 -4.96
CA ASN A 372 12.67 11.70 -5.49
C ASN A 372 14.10 11.19 -5.26
N ILE A 373 14.27 10.06 -4.58
CA ILE A 373 15.57 9.42 -4.31
C ILE A 373 16.49 9.39 -5.55
N PRO A 374 16.04 8.89 -6.73
CA PRO A 374 16.92 8.84 -7.91
C PRO A 374 17.39 10.22 -8.37
N ASN A 375 16.51 11.22 -8.30
CA ASN A 375 16.84 12.60 -8.70
C ASN A 375 17.80 13.26 -7.70
N GLN A 376 17.64 13.00 -6.40
CA GLN A 376 18.52 13.54 -5.36
C GLN A 376 19.93 12.97 -5.52
N ILE A 377 20.05 11.66 -5.80
CA ILE A 377 21.34 11.04 -6.12
C ILE A 377 21.93 11.67 -7.38
N ALA A 378 21.15 11.77 -8.48
CA ALA A 378 21.63 12.36 -9.73
C ALA A 378 22.16 13.79 -9.52
N ARG A 379 21.43 14.65 -8.81
CA ARG A 379 21.83 16.04 -8.53
C ARG A 379 23.16 16.16 -7.77
N LYS A 380 23.47 15.21 -6.88
CA LYS A 380 24.76 15.20 -6.17
C LYS A 380 25.89 14.60 -7.01
N LEU A 381 25.59 13.62 -7.87
CA LEU A 381 26.58 13.00 -8.75
C LEU A 381 26.93 13.86 -9.97
N ASP A 382 25.98 14.63 -10.51
CA ASP A 382 26.17 15.49 -11.69
C ASP A 382 27.35 16.48 -11.57
N PRO A 383 27.52 17.22 -10.44
CA PRO A 383 28.64 18.15 -10.30
C PRO A 383 29.97 17.49 -9.88
N LEU A 384 29.93 16.36 -9.18
CA LEU A 384 31.12 15.71 -8.59
C LEU A 384 31.70 14.60 -9.47
N GLY A 385 30.93 14.09 -10.44
CA GLY A 385 31.23 12.85 -11.13
C GLY A 385 30.94 11.63 -10.24
N ASP A 386 30.56 10.52 -10.86
CA ASP A 386 30.32 9.28 -10.12
C ASP A 386 31.65 8.66 -9.68
N ILE A 387 31.94 8.76 -8.37
CA ILE A 387 33.15 8.20 -7.74
C ILE A 387 33.11 6.66 -7.76
N GLY A 388 31.93 6.06 -7.98
CA GLY A 388 31.73 4.62 -7.99
C GLY A 388 31.86 3.99 -6.60
N GLY A 389 31.92 2.66 -6.55
CA GLY A 389 32.04 1.91 -5.29
C GLY A 389 30.75 1.75 -4.49
N TRP A 390 29.64 2.37 -4.92
CA TRP A 390 28.34 2.29 -4.23
C TRP A 390 27.86 0.87 -4.03
N SER A 391 28.12 -0.03 -4.99
CA SER A 391 27.73 -1.44 -4.91
C SER A 391 28.38 -2.20 -3.74
N THR A 392 29.52 -1.72 -3.25
CA THR A 392 30.26 -2.36 -2.14
C THR A 392 29.83 -1.89 -0.76
N LEU A 393 28.89 -0.92 -0.66
CA LEU A 393 28.39 -0.38 0.61
C LEU A 393 27.28 -1.22 1.24
#